data_AF-A0A924IIB4-F1
#
_entry.id   AF-A0A924IIB4-F1
#
_cell.length_a   1.000
_cell.length_b   1.000
_cell.length_c   1.000
_cell.angle_alpha   90.00
_cell.angle_beta   90.00
_cell.angle_gamma   90.00
#
_symmetry.space_group_name_H-M   'P 1'
#
loop_
_entity.id
_entity.type
_entity.pdbx_description
1 polymer ?
#
loop_
_entity_poly.entity_id
_entity_poly.type
_entity_poly.pdbx_seq_one_letter_code
_entity_poly.pdbx_strand_id
1 'polypeptide(L)'
;MSNFIRAKVILGALFILFSNLASANEEQWYDAARSGNLDALTGVEAHDLKKLNAQNEKGYTAYILASYNGQNAYAEKLLKLGADVCLTDLKGNNALMGVIFKGYEAMALALIDKCDVNHRNNEAQTPLMYASLFGREKIAEALIKAGARVDLKDRQGRNAISLAEGQWNKAMVTFLKTFKIIQ
;
A
#
# COMPACT_ATOMS: atom_id res chain seq x y z
N MET A 1 56.21 -8.22 -3.57
CA MET A 1 55.12 -7.34 -3.06
C MET A 1 53.90 -7.22 -3.99
N SER A 2 53.71 -8.03 -5.06
CA SER A 2 52.69 -7.74 -6.08
C SER A 2 51.41 -8.61 -6.09
N ASN A 3 51.31 -9.68 -5.30
CA ASN A 3 50.10 -10.55 -5.31
C ASN A 3 49.04 -10.15 -4.27
N PHE A 4 49.46 -9.57 -3.14
CA PHE A 4 48.55 -9.19 -2.05
C PHE A 4 47.69 -7.96 -2.36
N ILE A 5 48.22 -7.01 -3.15
CA ILE A 5 47.49 -5.79 -3.55
C ILE A 5 46.45 -6.13 -4.63
N ARG A 6 46.79 -7.02 -5.59
CA ARG A 6 45.84 -7.49 -6.61
C ARG A 6 44.65 -8.25 -6.00
N ALA A 7 44.88 -9.10 -4.99
CA ALA A 7 43.81 -9.84 -4.32
C ALA A 7 42.81 -8.92 -3.59
N LYS A 8 43.28 -7.86 -2.90
CA LYS A 8 42.41 -6.88 -2.24
C LYS A 8 41.61 -6.02 -3.22
N VAL A 9 42.20 -5.65 -4.35
CA VAL A 9 41.50 -4.89 -5.41
C VAL A 9 40.43 -5.75 -6.10
N ILE A 10 40.72 -7.03 -6.36
CA ILE A 10 39.76 -7.97 -6.95
C ILE A 10 38.60 -8.25 -5.97
N LEU A 11 38.87 -8.41 -4.68
CA LEU A 11 37.81 -8.62 -3.67
C LEU A 11 36.92 -7.38 -3.50
N GLY A 12 37.50 -6.18 -3.54
CA GLY A 12 36.76 -4.92 -3.52
C GLY A 12 35.91 -4.71 -4.77
N ALA A 13 36.45 -5.01 -5.96
CA ALA A 13 35.70 -4.94 -7.22
C ALA A 13 34.58 -5.98 -7.30
N LEU A 14 34.81 -7.22 -6.84
CA LEU A 14 33.76 -8.23 -6.72
C LEU A 14 32.66 -7.77 -5.76
N PHE A 15 33.02 -7.25 -4.58
CA PHE A 15 32.04 -6.78 -3.60
C PHE A 15 31.17 -5.64 -4.16
N ILE A 16 31.78 -4.67 -4.86
CA ILE A 16 31.04 -3.57 -5.52
C ILE A 16 30.13 -4.10 -6.64
N LEU A 17 30.59 -5.06 -7.44
CA LEU A 17 29.76 -5.68 -8.48
C LEU A 17 28.58 -6.47 -7.89
N PHE A 18 28.80 -7.22 -6.81
CA PHE A 18 27.74 -7.95 -6.10
C PHE A 18 26.72 -7.02 -5.45
N SER A 19 27.16 -5.94 -4.81
CA SER A 19 26.24 -4.95 -4.22
C SER A 19 25.41 -4.24 -5.31
N ASN A 20 26.03 -3.93 -6.45
CA ASN A 20 25.36 -3.24 -7.55
C ASN A 20 24.36 -4.15 -8.30
N LEU A 21 24.65 -5.45 -8.37
CA LEU A 21 23.71 -6.45 -8.91
C LEU A 21 22.52 -6.68 -7.98
N ALA A 22 22.74 -6.72 -6.66
CA ALA A 22 21.66 -6.85 -5.69
C ALA A 22 20.72 -5.64 -5.73
N SER A 23 21.26 -4.41 -5.78
CA SER A 23 20.44 -3.20 -5.90
C SER A 23 19.67 -3.13 -7.21
N ALA A 24 20.28 -3.55 -8.33
CA ALA A 24 19.60 -3.61 -9.62
C ALA A 24 18.43 -4.63 -9.62
N ASN A 25 18.61 -5.78 -8.97
CA ASN A 25 17.56 -6.80 -8.86
C ASN A 25 16.40 -6.36 -7.96
N GLU A 26 16.70 -5.63 -6.88
CA GLU A 26 15.67 -5.04 -6.01
C GLU A 26 14.88 -3.96 -6.75
N GLU A 27 15.55 -3.08 -7.51
CA GLU A 27 14.87 -2.07 -8.32
C GLU A 27 13.95 -2.70 -9.38
N GLN A 28 14.42 -3.74 -10.07
CA GLN A 28 13.64 -4.52 -11.03
C GLN A 28 12.40 -5.17 -10.40
N TRP A 29 12.50 -5.66 -9.16
CA TRP A 29 11.36 -6.23 -8.43
C TRP A 29 10.24 -5.21 -8.23
N TYR A 30 10.60 -3.99 -7.81
CA TYR A 30 9.63 -2.92 -7.59
C TYR A 30 9.08 -2.35 -8.91
N ASP A 31 9.88 -2.29 -9.97
CA ASP A 31 9.43 -1.86 -11.30
C ASP A 31 8.48 -2.88 -11.95
N ALA A 32 8.72 -4.18 -11.74
CA ALA A 32 7.79 -5.22 -12.14
C ALA A 32 6.43 -5.04 -11.45
N ALA A 33 6.43 -4.69 -10.16
CA ALA A 33 5.19 -4.42 -9.44
C ALA A 33 4.45 -3.17 -9.95
N ARG A 34 5.16 -2.10 -10.32
CA ARG A 34 4.56 -0.89 -10.91
C ARG A 34 3.95 -1.15 -12.29
N SER A 35 4.64 -1.95 -13.10
CA SER A 35 4.25 -2.26 -14.48
C SER A 35 3.28 -3.45 -14.59
N GLY A 36 3.12 -4.25 -13.52
CA GLY A 36 2.30 -5.45 -13.53
C GLY A 36 2.94 -6.63 -14.26
N ASN A 37 4.27 -6.67 -14.36
CA ASN A 37 5.01 -7.71 -15.07
C ASN A 37 4.94 -9.07 -14.33
N LEU A 38 3.95 -9.89 -14.67
CA LEU A 38 3.73 -11.20 -14.07
C LEU A 38 4.91 -12.17 -14.21
N ASP A 39 5.75 -12.02 -15.24
CA ASP A 39 6.90 -12.91 -15.45
C ASP A 39 7.92 -12.79 -14.32
N ALA A 40 8.04 -11.61 -13.71
CA ALA A 40 8.90 -11.38 -12.55
C ALA A 40 8.44 -12.16 -11.29
N LEU A 41 7.21 -12.66 -11.26
CA LEU A 41 6.70 -13.53 -10.21
C LEU A 41 6.91 -15.03 -10.51
N THR A 42 7.42 -15.37 -11.70
CA THR A 42 7.74 -16.75 -12.06
C THR A 42 8.89 -17.26 -11.19
N GLY A 43 8.70 -18.43 -10.58
CA GLY A 43 9.69 -19.03 -9.69
C GLY A 43 9.82 -18.34 -8.32
N VAL A 44 9.00 -17.33 -8.01
CA VAL A 44 8.90 -16.83 -6.63
C VAL A 44 8.24 -17.89 -5.77
N GLU A 45 8.94 -18.33 -4.72
CA GLU A 45 8.44 -19.32 -3.78
C GLU A 45 7.25 -18.76 -2.98
N ALA A 46 6.20 -19.56 -2.85
CA ALA A 46 5.07 -19.19 -1.99
C ALA A 46 5.56 -19.07 -0.55
N HIS A 47 5.12 -18.01 0.13
CA HIS A 47 5.49 -17.68 1.50
C HIS A 47 6.98 -17.36 1.72
N ASP A 48 7.74 -17.02 0.68
CA ASP A 48 9.00 -16.27 0.86
C ASP A 48 8.69 -14.83 1.30
N LEU A 49 8.27 -14.69 2.56
CA LEU A 49 7.83 -13.43 3.12
C LEU A 49 8.96 -12.40 3.15
N LYS A 50 10.22 -12.84 3.24
CA LYS A 50 11.37 -11.93 3.20
C LYS A 50 11.40 -11.15 1.88
N LYS A 51 11.16 -11.82 0.75
CA LYS A 51 11.08 -11.18 -0.56
C LYS A 51 9.75 -10.47 -0.79
N LEU A 52 8.62 -11.14 -0.51
CA LEU A 52 7.28 -10.63 -0.81
C LEU A 52 6.94 -9.36 -0.01
N ASN A 53 7.45 -9.27 1.22
CA ASN A 53 7.24 -8.15 2.12
C ASN A 53 8.43 -7.19 2.18
N ALA A 54 9.45 -7.39 1.34
CA ALA A 54 10.56 -6.45 1.22
C ALA A 54 10.03 -5.05 0.89
N GLN A 55 10.56 -4.06 1.59
CA GLN A 55 10.24 -2.66 1.40
C GLN A 55 11.42 -1.96 0.73
N ASN A 56 11.13 -1.12 -0.26
CA ASN A 56 12.14 -0.20 -0.80
C ASN A 56 12.42 0.96 0.18
N GLU A 57 13.31 1.86 -0.21
CA GLU A 57 13.71 3.04 0.58
C GLU A 57 12.56 3.97 0.98
N LYS A 58 11.39 3.86 0.34
CA LYS A 58 10.18 4.64 0.65
C LYS A 58 9.16 3.84 1.46
N GLY A 59 9.50 2.62 1.90
CA GLY A 59 8.64 1.72 2.65
C GLY A 59 7.65 0.94 1.79
N TYR A 60 7.69 1.09 0.46
CA TYR A 60 6.73 0.39 -0.38
C TYR A 60 7.12 -1.06 -0.59
N THR A 61 6.18 -1.96 -0.33
CA THR A 61 6.26 -3.35 -0.80
C THR A 61 5.83 -3.44 -2.26
N ALA A 62 6.13 -4.57 -2.91
CA ALA A 62 5.61 -4.85 -4.25
C ALA A 62 4.07 -4.80 -4.28
N TYR A 63 3.40 -5.28 -3.23
CA TYR A 63 1.93 -5.24 -3.16
C TYR A 63 1.39 -3.80 -3.12
N ILE A 64 2.00 -2.91 -2.33
CA ILE A 64 1.61 -1.49 -2.29
C ILE A 64 1.82 -0.83 -3.65
N LEU A 65 2.97 -1.08 -4.30
CA LEU A 65 3.25 -0.52 -5.63
C LEU A 65 2.26 -1.01 -6.69
N ALA A 66 1.99 -2.30 -6.75
CA ALA A 66 0.99 -2.87 -7.66
C ALA A 66 -0.38 -2.25 -7.44
N SER A 67 -0.77 -2.09 -6.17
CA SER A 67 -2.04 -1.46 -5.78
C SER A 67 -2.13 0.01 -6.19
N TYR A 68 -1.06 0.79 -5.99
CA TYR A 68 -1.02 2.21 -6.36
C TYR A 68 -1.04 2.44 -7.88
N ASN A 69 -0.72 1.41 -8.67
CA ASN A 69 -0.67 1.45 -10.13
C ASN A 69 -1.81 0.64 -10.79
N GLY A 70 -2.76 0.10 -10.02
CA GLY A 70 -3.93 -0.61 -10.56
C GLY A 70 -3.60 -1.96 -11.18
N GLN A 71 -2.49 -2.57 -10.79
CA GLN A 71 -2.01 -3.84 -11.35
C GLN A 71 -2.71 -5.03 -10.68
N ASN A 72 -4.01 -5.19 -10.96
CA ASN A 72 -4.90 -6.17 -10.31
C ASN A 72 -4.35 -7.60 -10.37
N ALA A 73 -4.00 -8.09 -11.55
CA ALA A 73 -3.53 -9.45 -11.75
C ALA A 73 -2.21 -9.71 -10.98
N TYR A 74 -1.33 -8.72 -10.94
CA TYR A 74 -0.07 -8.79 -10.21
C TYR A 74 -0.30 -8.81 -8.70
N ALA A 75 -1.16 -7.91 -8.19
CA ALA A 75 -1.55 -7.88 -6.78
C ALA A 75 -2.23 -9.19 -6.34
N GLU A 76 -3.13 -9.73 -7.15
CA GLU A 76 -3.76 -11.04 -6.88
C GLU A 76 -2.74 -12.17 -6.83
N LYS A 77 -1.76 -12.17 -7.73
CA LYS A 77 -0.70 -13.19 -7.74
C LYS A 77 0.19 -13.07 -6.50
N LEU A 78 0.58 -11.85 -6.10
CA LEU A 78 1.31 -11.61 -4.85
C LEU A 78 0.53 -12.10 -3.62
N LEU A 79 -0.78 -11.82 -3.56
CA LEU A 79 -1.63 -12.30 -2.48
C LEU A 79 -1.67 -13.83 -2.43
N LYS A 80 -1.78 -14.50 -3.58
CA LYS A 80 -1.72 -15.98 -3.68
C LYS A 80 -0.36 -16.55 -3.27
N LEU A 81 0.71 -15.79 -3.47
CA LEU A 81 2.05 -16.14 -3.00
C LEU A 81 2.23 -15.87 -1.49
N GLY A 82 1.25 -15.26 -0.81
CA GLY A 82 1.29 -15.01 0.63
C GLY A 82 1.87 -13.66 1.03
N ALA A 83 1.94 -12.68 0.12
CA ALA A 83 2.34 -11.32 0.47
C ALA A 83 1.40 -10.73 1.55
N ASP A 84 1.97 -10.05 2.55
CA ASP A 84 1.21 -9.32 3.55
C ASP A 84 0.72 -8.00 2.95
N VAL A 85 -0.60 -7.91 2.79
CA VAL A 85 -1.28 -6.76 2.15
C VAL A 85 -1.52 -5.60 3.12
N CYS A 86 -1.29 -5.80 4.42
CA CYS A 86 -1.54 -4.83 5.47
C CYS A 86 -0.30 -4.03 5.87
N LEU A 87 0.86 -4.34 5.29
CA LEU A 87 2.07 -3.55 5.45
C LEU A 87 1.88 -2.12 4.93
N THR A 88 2.66 -1.21 5.49
CA THR A 88 2.53 0.23 5.27
C THR A 88 3.78 0.84 4.65
N ASP A 89 3.59 1.87 3.83
CA ASP A 89 4.69 2.75 3.41
C ASP A 89 5.27 3.58 4.59
N LEU A 90 6.32 4.36 4.36
CA LEU A 90 6.91 5.22 5.41
C LEU A 90 5.99 6.33 5.91
N LYS A 91 4.87 6.60 5.23
CA LYS A 91 3.82 7.52 5.69
C LYS A 91 2.74 6.79 6.50
N GLY A 92 2.87 5.48 6.70
CA GLY A 92 1.90 4.66 7.39
C GLY A 92 0.68 4.30 6.54
N ASN A 93 0.70 4.51 5.22
CA ASN A 93 -0.43 4.10 4.36
C ASN A 93 -0.28 2.64 3.95
N ASN A 94 -1.35 1.86 4.11
CA ASN A 94 -1.45 0.52 3.55
C ASN A 94 -1.99 0.56 2.11
N ALA A 95 -2.05 -0.60 1.45
CA ALA A 95 -2.53 -0.73 0.09
C ALA A 95 -3.99 -0.25 -0.08
N LEU A 96 -4.86 -0.48 0.91
CA LEU A 96 -6.27 -0.06 0.90
C LEU A 96 -6.38 1.48 0.78
N MET A 97 -5.63 2.24 1.58
CA MET A 97 -5.63 3.70 1.49
C MET A 97 -5.15 4.19 0.11
N GLY A 98 -4.17 3.51 -0.47
CA GLY A 98 -3.68 3.76 -1.83
C GLY A 98 -4.72 3.62 -2.91
N VAL A 99 -5.40 2.48 -2.96
CA VAL A 99 -6.41 2.20 -3.99
C VAL A 99 -7.64 3.09 -3.84
N ILE A 100 -8.00 3.50 -2.62
CA ILE A 100 -9.05 4.50 -2.36
C ILE A 100 -8.65 5.86 -2.93
N PHE A 101 -7.42 6.31 -2.65
CA PHE A 101 -6.87 7.55 -3.20
C PHE A 101 -6.92 7.55 -4.73
N LYS A 102 -6.44 6.47 -5.35
CA LYS A 102 -6.42 6.30 -6.81
C LYS A 102 -7.80 6.09 -7.43
N GLY A 103 -8.78 5.63 -6.66
CA GLY A 103 -10.14 5.35 -7.14
C GLY A 103 -10.31 3.98 -7.77
N TYR A 104 -9.44 3.02 -7.47
CA TYR A 104 -9.56 1.64 -7.94
C TYR A 104 -10.61 0.89 -7.10
N GLU A 105 -11.88 1.17 -7.35
CA GLU A 105 -13.04 0.70 -6.57
C GLU A 105 -13.02 -0.81 -6.33
N ALA A 106 -12.84 -1.62 -7.39
CA ALA A 106 -12.82 -3.08 -7.26
C ALA A 106 -11.69 -3.59 -6.35
N MET A 107 -10.49 -3.02 -6.46
CA MET A 107 -9.37 -3.39 -5.56
C MET A 107 -9.64 -2.95 -4.13
N ALA A 108 -10.21 -1.75 -3.93
CA ALA A 108 -10.53 -1.25 -2.62
C ALA A 108 -11.52 -2.19 -1.93
N LEU A 109 -12.62 -2.54 -2.60
CA LEU A 109 -13.62 -3.47 -2.07
C LEU A 109 -13.02 -4.83 -1.71
N ALA A 110 -12.09 -5.35 -2.51
CA ALA A 110 -11.41 -6.61 -2.22
C ALA A 110 -10.45 -6.55 -1.00
N LEU A 111 -10.06 -5.35 -0.55
CA LEU A 111 -9.11 -5.14 0.54
C LEU A 111 -9.76 -4.78 1.88
N ILE A 112 -11.04 -4.38 1.92
CA ILE A 112 -11.70 -3.82 3.11
C ILE A 112 -11.66 -4.77 4.32
N ASP A 113 -11.88 -6.06 4.11
CA ASP A 113 -11.91 -7.06 5.18
C ASP A 113 -10.57 -7.78 5.41
N LYS A 114 -9.50 -7.34 4.73
CA LYS A 114 -8.17 -7.99 4.84
C LYS A 114 -7.29 -7.39 5.93
N CYS A 115 -7.55 -6.13 6.29
CA CYS A 115 -6.74 -5.37 7.25
C CYS A 115 -7.65 -4.64 8.24
N ASP A 116 -7.06 -4.01 9.26
CA ASP A 116 -7.82 -3.13 10.15
C ASP A 116 -8.45 -1.97 9.34
N VAL A 117 -9.77 -1.99 9.25
CA VAL A 117 -10.58 -0.97 8.56
C VAL A 117 -10.42 0.42 9.19
N ASN A 118 -10.00 0.48 10.46
CA ASN A 118 -9.72 1.69 11.22
C ASN A 118 -8.23 2.04 11.30
N HIS A 119 -7.38 1.38 10.50
CA HIS A 119 -5.94 1.67 10.43
C HIS A 119 -5.68 3.17 10.30
N ARG A 120 -4.62 3.64 10.95
CA ARG A 120 -4.25 5.07 11.00
C ARG A 120 -2.85 5.26 10.44
N ASN A 121 -2.75 6.07 9.39
CA ASN A 121 -1.45 6.46 8.86
C ASN A 121 -0.74 7.44 9.81
N ASN A 122 0.45 7.94 9.43
CA ASN A 122 1.21 8.83 10.29
C ASN A 122 0.47 10.15 10.58
N GLU A 123 -0.39 10.63 9.68
CA GLU A 123 -1.26 11.79 9.92
C GLU A 123 -2.55 11.44 10.67
N ALA A 124 -2.60 10.23 11.21
CA ALA A 124 -3.71 9.65 11.94
C ALA A 124 -5.00 9.55 11.10
N GLN A 125 -4.87 9.54 9.77
CA GLN A 125 -5.96 9.42 8.81
C GLN A 125 -6.34 7.97 8.57
N THR A 126 -7.63 7.72 8.35
CA THR A 126 -8.20 6.38 8.16
C THR A 126 -8.61 6.13 6.70
N PRO A 127 -8.86 4.86 6.29
CA PRO A 127 -9.42 4.56 4.97
C PRO A 127 -10.74 5.30 4.70
N LEU A 128 -11.60 5.44 5.72
CA LEU A 128 -12.87 6.17 5.60
C LEU A 128 -12.66 7.68 5.37
N MET A 129 -11.64 8.28 6.00
CA MET A 129 -11.26 9.66 5.73
C MET A 129 -10.78 9.85 4.28
N TYR A 130 -10.00 8.90 3.75
CA TYR A 130 -9.61 8.91 2.34
C TYR A 130 -10.84 8.80 1.43
N ALA A 131 -11.75 7.87 1.69
CA ALA A 131 -12.97 7.71 0.91
C ALA A 131 -13.82 8.99 0.92
N SER A 132 -13.89 9.68 2.07
CA SER A 132 -14.62 10.94 2.23
C SER A 132 -13.95 12.09 1.48
N LEU A 133 -12.63 12.23 1.61
CA LEU A 133 -11.84 13.28 0.97
C LEU A 133 -11.86 13.19 -0.56
N PHE A 134 -11.94 11.97 -1.12
CA PHE A 134 -11.96 11.72 -2.56
C PHE A 134 -13.34 11.36 -3.11
N GLY A 135 -14.41 11.51 -2.32
CA GLY A 135 -15.79 11.29 -2.77
C GLY A 135 -16.12 9.86 -3.20
N ARG A 136 -15.49 8.85 -2.58
CA ARG A 136 -15.66 7.43 -2.90
C ARG A 136 -16.84 6.82 -2.14
N GLU A 137 -18.06 7.21 -2.48
CA GLU A 137 -19.29 6.84 -1.74
C GLU A 137 -19.47 5.34 -1.53
N LYS A 138 -19.36 4.52 -2.58
CA LYS A 138 -19.50 3.06 -2.46
C LYS A 138 -18.45 2.42 -1.55
N ILE A 139 -17.21 2.92 -1.60
CA ILE A 139 -16.13 2.45 -0.72
C ILE A 139 -16.41 2.89 0.72
N ALA A 140 -16.85 4.14 0.94
CA ALA A 140 -17.23 4.60 2.27
C ALA A 140 -18.36 3.76 2.87
N GLU A 141 -19.36 3.37 2.07
CA GLU A 141 -20.42 2.46 2.50
C GLU A 141 -19.89 1.09 2.90
N ALA A 142 -19.05 0.47 2.07
CA ALA A 142 -18.45 -0.81 2.38
C ALA A 142 -17.57 -0.76 3.64
N LEU A 143 -16.77 0.32 3.80
CA LEU A 143 -15.95 0.53 5.00
C LEU A 143 -16.81 0.62 6.27
N ILE A 144 -17.92 1.37 6.25
CA ILE A 144 -18.82 1.50 7.40
C ILE A 144 -19.46 0.15 7.74
N LYS A 145 -19.91 -0.61 6.73
CA LYS A 145 -20.44 -1.97 6.93
C LYS A 145 -19.40 -2.92 7.54
N ALA A 146 -18.13 -2.73 7.23
CA ALA A 146 -17.02 -3.47 7.82
C ALA A 146 -16.55 -2.94 9.21
N GLY A 147 -17.24 -1.93 9.77
CA GLY A 147 -16.94 -1.41 11.11
C GLY A 147 -16.01 -0.19 11.14
N ALA A 148 -15.88 0.54 10.03
CA ALA A 148 -15.16 1.81 10.02
C ALA A 148 -15.84 2.84 10.91
N ARG A 149 -15.05 3.46 11.80
CA ARG A 149 -15.47 4.48 12.74
C ARG A 149 -15.50 5.86 12.09
N VAL A 150 -16.68 6.47 12.12
CA VAL A 150 -16.92 7.84 11.58
C VAL A 150 -16.42 8.95 12.49
N ASP A 151 -16.14 8.66 13.76
CA ASP A 151 -15.81 9.62 14.80
C ASP A 151 -14.30 9.88 14.98
N LEU A 152 -13.45 9.00 14.42
CA LEU A 152 -12.00 9.15 14.45
C LEU A 152 -11.58 10.48 13.80
N LYS A 153 -10.55 11.10 14.36
CA LYS A 153 -10.02 12.40 13.92
C LYS A 153 -8.56 12.29 13.50
N ASP A 154 -8.18 12.92 12.40
CA ASP A 154 -6.79 13.07 11.98
C ASP A 154 -6.02 14.03 12.92
N ARG A 155 -4.74 14.24 12.65
CA ARG A 155 -3.89 15.17 13.44
C ARG A 155 -4.38 16.63 13.42
N GLN A 156 -5.20 17.01 12.44
CA GLN A 156 -5.80 18.34 12.35
C GLN A 156 -7.18 18.40 13.03
N GLY A 157 -7.60 17.33 13.72
CA GLY A 157 -8.89 17.24 14.40
C GLY A 157 -10.07 16.98 13.46
N ARG A 158 -9.82 16.66 12.19
CA ARG A 158 -10.85 16.43 11.17
C ARG A 158 -11.24 14.95 11.14
N ASN A 159 -12.54 14.68 11.09
CA ASN A 159 -13.08 13.35 10.81
C ASN A 159 -13.57 13.23 9.36
N ALA A 160 -14.03 12.04 8.99
CA ALA A 160 -14.60 11.75 7.67
C ALA A 160 -15.65 12.79 7.22
N ILE A 161 -16.57 13.18 8.12
CA ILE A 161 -17.62 14.16 7.84
C ILE A 161 -17.03 15.54 7.53
N SER A 162 -16.13 16.04 8.38
CA SER A 162 -15.51 17.36 8.19
C SER A 162 -14.69 17.45 6.91
N LEU A 163 -14.07 16.34 6.48
CA LEU A 163 -13.37 16.26 5.19
C LEU A 163 -14.36 16.31 4.02
N ALA A 164 -15.47 15.59 4.08
CA ALA A 164 -16.52 15.65 3.06
C ALA A 164 -17.17 17.04 2.98
N GLU A 165 -17.35 17.73 4.11
CA GLU A 165 -17.84 19.11 4.17
C GLU A 165 -16.84 20.07 3.50
N GLY A 166 -15.54 19.94 3.78
CA GLY A 166 -14.49 20.73 3.14
C GLY A 166 -14.41 20.55 1.61
N GLN A 167 -14.85 19.39 1.11
CA GLN A 167 -14.93 19.07 -0.32
C GLN A 167 -16.29 19.42 -0.94
N TRP A 168 -17.19 20.04 -0.19
CA TRP A 168 -18.54 20.40 -0.64
C TRP A 168 -19.37 19.20 -1.13
N ASN A 169 -19.02 17.97 -0.69
CA ASN A 169 -19.72 16.75 -1.07
C ASN A 169 -20.93 16.51 -0.16
N LYS A 170 -22.05 17.17 -0.48
CA LYS A 170 -23.30 17.08 0.29
C LYS A 170 -23.86 15.65 0.37
N ALA A 171 -23.65 14.83 -0.65
CA ALA A 171 -24.12 13.44 -0.68
C ALA A 171 -23.37 12.60 0.34
N MET A 172 -22.03 12.62 0.32
CA MET A 172 -21.19 11.96 1.33
C MET A 172 -21.47 12.48 2.74
N VAL A 173 -21.67 13.79 2.93
CA VAL A 173 -22.00 14.36 4.26
C VAL A 173 -23.32 13.80 4.79
N THR A 174 -24.36 13.80 3.96
CA THR A 174 -25.67 13.24 4.32
C THR A 174 -25.55 11.75 4.65
N PHE A 175 -24.85 11.02 3.79
CA PHE A 175 -24.57 9.59 3.96
C PHE A 175 -23.90 9.30 5.31
N LEU A 176 -22.77 9.93 5.61
CA LEU A 176 -22.01 9.69 6.84
C LEU A 176 -22.78 10.11 8.11
N LYS A 177 -23.58 11.19 8.05
CA LYS A 177 -24.40 11.63 9.18
C LYS A 177 -25.48 10.62 9.53
N THR A 178 -26.05 9.91 8.55
CA THR A 178 -27.05 8.85 8.78
C THR A 178 -26.45 7.69 9.60
N PHE A 179 -25.23 7.25 9.28
CA PHE A 179 -24.60 6.12 9.98
C PHE A 179 -24.04 6.47 11.36
N LYS A 180 -23.65 7.74 11.59
CA LYS A 180 -23.18 8.21 12.91
C LYS A 180 -24.24 8.09 14.01
N ILE A 181 -25.53 8.07 13.67
CA ILE A 181 -26.62 8.01 14.64
C ILE A 181 -26.84 6.58 15.16
N ILE A 182 -26.30 5.56 14.49
CA ILE A 182 -26.65 4.15 14.69
C ILE A 182 -25.54 3.35 15.42
N GLN A 183 -24.36 3.95 15.62
CA GLN A 183 -23.21 3.36 16.35
C GLN A 183 -22.99 4.07 17.68
#